data_AF-A0A1G1NLP6-F1
#
_entry.id   AF-A0A1G1NLP6-F1
#
_cell.length_a   1.000
_cell.length_b   1.000
_cell.length_c   1.000
_cell.angle_alpha   90.00
_cell.angle_beta   90.00
_cell.angle_gamma   90.00
#
_symmetry.space_group_name_H-M   'P 1'
#
loop_
_entity.id
_entity.type
_entity.pdbx_description
1 polymer ?
#
loop_
_entity_poly.entity_id
_entity_poly.type
_entity_poly.pdbx_seq_one_letter_code
_entity_poly.pdbx_strand_id
1 'polypeptide(L)' 'MSEVMVRKDESFESALRRFKKKIDKDGILKEVRDRKHYEKPSERRRNRGK' A
#
# COMPACT_ATOMS: atom_id res chain seq x y z
N MET A 1 -3.29 -6.17 -5.84
CA MET A 1 -2.10 -7.04 -5.91
C MET A 1 -1.05 -6.29 -6.72
N SER A 2 0.00 -5.82 -6.05
CA SER A 2 1.05 -5.00 -6.67
C SER A 2 2.15 -5.88 -7.23
N GLU A 3 2.13 -6.19 -8.53
CA GLU A 3 3.21 -6.93 -9.21
C GLU A 3 4.11 -5.99 -10.03
N VAL A 4 5.42 -6.22 -10.04
CA VAL A 4 6.38 -5.48 -10.88
C VAL A 4 7.23 -6.49 -11.64
N MET A 5 7.13 -6.49 -12.96
CA MET A 5 8.02 -7.25 -13.83
C MET A 5 9.36 -6.52 -13.99
N VAL A 6 10.44 -7.21 -13.65
CA VAL A 6 11.82 -6.70 -13.79
C VAL A 6 12.24 -6.87 -15.24
N ARG A 7 12.71 -5.79 -15.88
CA ARG A 7 13.24 -5.85 -17.26
C ARG A 7 14.71 -6.29 -17.24
N LYS A 8 15.19 -6.91 -18.33
CA LYS A 8 16.57 -7.44 -18.43
C LYS A 8 17.67 -6.39 -18.21
N ASP A 9 17.40 -5.12 -18.49
CA ASP A 9 18.35 -4.01 -18.33
C ASP A 9 18.13 -3.18 -17.05
N GLU A 10 17.31 -3.65 -16.11
CA GLU A 10 17.05 -2.95 -14.86
C GLU A 10 17.91 -3.45 -13.70
N SER A 11 18.51 -2.51 -12.98
CA SER A 11 19.08 -2.79 -11.66
C SER A 11 17.97 -3.18 -10.68
N PHE A 12 18.27 -4.17 -9.83
CA PHE A 12 17.38 -4.65 -8.77
C PHE A 12 16.83 -3.51 -7.90
N GLU A 13 17.67 -2.52 -7.60
CA GLU A 13 17.31 -1.37 -6.76
C GLU A 13 16.23 -0.49 -7.41
N SER A 14 16.29 -0.32 -8.73
CA SER A 14 15.26 0.40 -9.51
C SER A 14 13.92 -0.35 -9.53
N ALA A 15 13.96 -1.67 -9.64
CA ALA A 15 12.76 -2.50 -9.54
C ALA A 15 12.13 -2.42 -8.15
N LEU A 16 12.95 -2.50 -7.10
CA LEU A 16 12.51 -2.37 -5.70
C LEU A 16 11.87 -1.01 -5.42
N ARG A 17 12.45 0.07 -5.95
CA ARG A 17 11.90 1.43 -5.78
C ARG A 17 10.52 1.58 -6.41
N ARG A 18 10.32 1.03 -7.62
CA ARG A 18 9.00 1.03 -8.29
C ARG A 18 7.99 0.17 -7.54
N PHE A 19 8.42 -0.97 -7.02
CA PHE A 19 7.58 -1.85 -6.21
C PHE A 19 7.10 -1.16 -4.93
N LYS A 20 8.01 -0.51 -4.18
CA LYS A 20 7.64 0.30 -3.00
C LYS A 20 6.63 1.38 -3.36
N LYS A 21 6.87 2.14 -4.44
CA LYS A 21 5.94 3.18 -4.91
C LYS A 21 4.56 2.61 -5.30
N LYS A 22 4.52 1.41 -5.87
CA LYS A 22 3.27 0.72 -6.23
C LYS A 22 2.50 0.25 -4.99
N ILE A 23 3.18 -0.30 -3.99
CA ILE A 23 2.58 -0.66 -2.69
C ILE A 23 1.98 0.57 -2.01
N ASP A 24 2.72 1.68 -1.98
CA ASP A 24 2.27 2.92 -1.36
C ASP A 24 1.03 3.48 -2.08
N LYS A 25 1.03 3.43 -3.42
CA LYS A 25 -0.12 3.86 -4.24
C LYS A 25 -1.34 2.97 -4.04
N ASP A 26 -1.15 1.66 -3.94
CA ASP A 26 -2.24 0.71 -3.72
C ASP A 26 -2.79 0.79 -2.28
N GLY A 27 -2.10 1.50 -1.37
CA GLY A 27 -2.58 1.74 -0.01
C GLY A 27 -2.65 0.48 0.86
N ILE A 28 -2.00 -0.61 0.43
CA ILE A 28 -2.07 -1.94 1.07
C ILE A 28 -1.64 -1.85 2.54
N LEU A 29 -0.59 -1.08 2.84
CA LEU A 29 -0.11 -0.91 4.21
C LEU A 29 -1.13 -0.19 5.10
N LYS A 30 -1.88 0.77 4.54
CA LYS A 30 -2.96 1.47 5.24
C LYS A 30 -4.13 0.53 5.50
N GLU A 31 -4.53 -0.23 4.49
CA GLU A 31 -5.60 -1.22 4.61
C GLU A 31 -5.30 -2.32 5.64
N VAL A 32 -4.06 -2.81 5.67
CA VAL A 32 -3.61 -3.77 6.70
C VAL A 32 -3.71 -3.16 8.09
N ARG A 33 -3.29 -1.90 8.27
CA ARG A 33 -3.39 -1.20 9.56
C ARG A 33 -4.83 -1.01 10.02
N ASP A 34 -5.71 -0.61 9.10
CA ASP A 34 -7.13 -0.39 9.37
C ASP A 34 -7.85 -1.70 9.69
N ARG A 35 -7.39 -2.84 9.13
CA ARG A 35 -7.96 -4.18 9.38
C ARG A 35 -7.38 -4.92 10.57
N LYS A 36 -6.29 -4.45 11.18
CA LYS A 36 -5.66 -5.11 12.35
C LYS A 36 -6.59 -5.24 13.55
N HIS A 37 -7.57 -4.36 13.67
CA HIS A 37 -8.48 -4.28 14.80
C HIS A 37 -9.86 -3.85 14.31
N TYR A 38 -10.91 -4.29 15.00
CA TYR A 38 -12.26 -3.83 14.70
C TYR A 38 -12.40 -2.36 15.08
N GLU A 39 -12.65 -1.52 14.08
CA GLU A 39 -12.98 -0.12 14.27
C GLU A 39 -14.51 0.05 14.20
N LYS A 40 -15.10 0.68 15.23
CA LYS A 40 -16.54 0.98 15.24
C LYS A 40 -16.90 1.87 14.04
N PRO A 41 -18.11 1.73 13.46
CA PRO A 41 -18.52 2.52 12.30
C PRO A 41 -18.44 4.04 12.51
N SER A 42 -18.64 4.50 13.76
CA SER A 42 -18.51 5.90 14.16
C SER A 42 -17.07 6.42 14.03
N GLU A 43 -16.10 5.68 14.55
CA GLU A 43 -14.67 6.03 14.47
C GLU A 43 -14.18 5.99 13.02
N ARG A 44 -14.61 4.99 12.25
CA ARG A 44 -14.28 4.88 10.83
C ARG A 44 -14.79 6.06 10.00
N ARG A 45 -15.99 6.58 10.31
CA ARG A 45 -16.54 7.80 9.66
C ARG A 45 -15.74 9.04 10.06
N ARG A 46 -15.38 9.17 11.34
CA ARG A 46 -14.56 10.27 11.86
C ARG A 46 -13.17 10.31 11.23
N ASN A 47 -12.55 9.15 11.04
CA ASN A 47 -11.24 9.02 10.40
C ASN A 47 -11.24 9.23 8.89
N ARG A 48 -12.40 9.09 8.20
CA ARG A 48 -12.54 9.42 6.77
C ARG A 48 -12.78 10.90 6.49
N GLY A 49 -13.27 11.65 7.47
CA GLY A 49 -13.56 13.08 7.35
C GLY A 49 -12.38 14.01 7.67
N LYS A 50 -11.25 13.45 8.11
CA LYS A 50 -9.96 14.13 8.26
C LYS A 50 -9.08 13.87 7.04
#